data_AF-M5U3E8-F1
#
_entry.id   AF-M5U3E8-F1
#
_cell.length_a   1.000
_cell.length_b   1.000
_cell.length_c   1.000
_cell.angle_alpha   90.00
_cell.angle_beta   90.00
_cell.angle_gamma   90.00
#
_symmetry.space_group_name_H-M   'P 1'
#
loop_
_entity.id
_entity.type
_entity.pdbx_description
1 polymer ?
#
loop_
_entity_poly.entity_id
_entity_poly.type
_entity_poly.pdbx_seq_one_letter_code
_entity_poly.pdbx_strand_id
1 'polypeptide(L)'
;MKLAPNVQTTIDTASADPATGTATIACRISRMVVLGLIMLATGGGCALVPETRTRDTLHNPFPQLKRVAVLPFFNQSDQPNVDGEAVGRAYYAALQAVPGFEVLPVGVTALQYRAFSAQFGEPRSGEDFQKLAQMMDVEAIVVGSVTDFDAYYPPRMGLTVHWYAANEGFHAIPPGYGLPWGTESEDKIPARIAREAEFELARSQLKTQEPRPAPLASMPTVTGAQPGSPNHIPSAADRPPADRNPAEHAPTESDPWGEPVARSRISRTQFTENVTEQQIMLSSPGQPAQSPAGLPNGHAGPHAEFEYAETGSLDGIVSGPVYADDCLVEDGGWVNGQIDASSTLPANWPEPTDLIPDPPQPVAPMMVRQHEPVLSHTRLYRGDDPYFTARLADYVETGDDARGMSWQGYIKRSEDFIRFCCHLHIVEMLESRGGQDPSDLILRWPVSRY
;
A
#
# COMPACT_ATOMS: atom_id res chain seq x y z
N MET A 1 45.53 -11.29 -30.86
CA MET A 1 44.99 -11.68 -32.19
C MET A 1 44.22 -10.46 -32.71
N LYS A 2 44.77 -9.48 -33.44
CA LYS A 2 45.40 -9.43 -34.78
C LYS A 2 44.66 -10.24 -35.85
N LEU A 3 43.75 -9.57 -36.58
CA LEU A 3 43.78 -9.35 -38.05
C LEU A 3 42.59 -8.47 -38.50
N ALA A 4 42.89 -7.37 -39.19
CA ALA A 4 41.99 -6.59 -40.06
C ALA A 4 42.06 -7.20 -41.50
N PRO A 5 41.64 -6.55 -42.63
CA PRO A 5 40.85 -5.33 -42.88
C PRO A 5 39.84 -5.40 -44.08
N ASN A 6 39.01 -4.35 -44.22
CA ASN A 6 38.70 -3.55 -45.42
C ASN A 6 38.77 -4.19 -46.85
N VAL A 7 37.66 -4.12 -47.60
CA VAL A 7 37.64 -4.28 -49.07
C VAL A 7 36.83 -3.14 -49.70
N GLN A 8 37.56 -2.11 -50.14
CA GLN A 8 37.15 -1.18 -51.19
C GLN A 8 37.25 -1.90 -52.54
N THR A 9 36.20 -1.82 -53.38
CA THR A 9 36.29 -2.22 -54.79
C THR A 9 36.00 -1.00 -55.66
N THR A 10 37.07 -0.40 -56.17
CA THR A 10 37.09 0.52 -57.30
C THR A 10 36.87 -0.26 -58.59
N ILE A 11 35.89 0.15 -59.40
CA ILE A 11 35.84 -0.20 -60.82
C ILE A 11 35.57 1.10 -61.58
N ASP A 12 36.64 1.64 -62.16
CA ASP A 12 36.57 2.52 -63.32
C ASP A 12 36.20 1.70 -64.55
N THR A 13 35.23 2.14 -65.33
CA THR A 13 35.14 1.75 -66.74
C THR A 13 34.56 2.90 -67.55
N ALA A 14 35.39 3.38 -68.47
CA ALA A 14 35.11 4.47 -69.37
C ALA A 14 34.15 4.08 -70.51
N SER A 15 33.43 5.10 -71.01
CA SER A 15 33.15 5.36 -72.42
C SER A 15 32.36 4.30 -73.22
N ALA A 16 31.10 4.63 -73.54
CA ALA A 16 30.61 4.72 -74.92
C ALA A 16 29.19 5.31 -74.96
N ASP A 17 29.03 6.45 -75.64
CA ASP A 17 27.73 6.97 -76.11
C ASP A 17 27.08 5.95 -77.07
N PRO A 18 25.74 5.79 -77.01
CA PRO A 18 25.00 6.14 -78.21
C PRO A 18 23.64 6.82 -77.94
N ALA A 19 23.39 7.82 -78.79
CA ALA A 19 22.13 8.04 -79.51
C ALA A 19 20.82 8.18 -78.69
N THR A 20 20.47 9.44 -78.46
CA THR A 20 19.24 10.08 -78.94
C THR A 20 17.97 9.20 -79.08
N GLY A 21 17.02 9.45 -78.17
CA GLY A 21 15.69 9.84 -78.63
C GLY A 21 14.56 8.80 -78.62
N THR A 22 14.40 7.98 -77.58
CA THR A 22 13.09 7.37 -77.21
C THR A 22 13.00 6.92 -75.75
N ALA A 23 14.11 6.87 -74.99
CA ALA A 23 14.16 6.34 -73.62
C ALA A 23 13.56 7.24 -72.52
N THR A 24 13.19 8.49 -72.83
CA THR A 24 12.74 9.46 -71.81
C THR A 24 11.31 9.23 -71.33
N ILE A 25 10.48 8.50 -72.11
CA ILE A 25 9.08 8.23 -71.76
C ILE A 25 8.98 7.03 -70.81
N ALA A 26 9.75 5.97 -71.05
CA ALA A 26 9.76 4.76 -70.20
C ALA A 26 10.26 5.06 -68.77
N CYS A 27 11.27 5.92 -68.63
CA CYS A 27 11.80 6.33 -67.32
C CYS A 27 10.80 7.21 -66.51
N ARG A 28 9.95 8.00 -67.18
CA ARG A 28 8.90 8.80 -66.53
C ARG A 28 7.74 7.94 -66.04
N ILE A 29 7.35 6.90 -66.79
CA ILE A 29 6.30 5.97 -66.39
C ILE A 29 6.76 5.13 -65.19
N SER A 30 8.00 4.64 -65.18
CA SER A 30 8.53 3.87 -64.04
C SER A 30 8.60 4.71 -62.76
N ARG A 31 8.97 6.00 -62.86
CA ARG A 31 8.98 6.90 -61.69
C ARG A 31 7.58 7.20 -61.17
N MET A 32 6.58 7.36 -62.05
CA MET A 32 5.17 7.56 -61.67
C MET A 32 4.59 6.33 -60.97
N VAL A 33 4.90 5.12 -61.45
CA VAL A 33 4.43 3.87 -60.83
C VAL A 33 5.04 3.68 -59.43
N VAL A 34 6.34 3.93 -59.26
CA VAL A 34 7.01 3.84 -57.95
C VAL A 34 6.47 4.89 -56.98
N LEU A 35 6.26 6.14 -57.42
CA LEU A 35 5.63 7.17 -56.60
C LEU A 35 4.19 6.82 -56.21
N GLY A 36 3.41 6.26 -57.14
CA GLY A 36 2.06 5.79 -56.86
C GLY A 36 2.02 4.65 -55.85
N LEU A 37 2.96 3.69 -55.92
CA LEU A 37 3.05 2.56 -55.00
C LEU A 37 3.54 2.99 -53.61
N ILE A 38 4.48 3.94 -53.53
CA ILE A 38 4.90 4.57 -52.27
C ILE A 38 3.73 5.37 -51.66
N MET A 39 2.98 6.13 -52.47
CA MET A 39 1.82 6.90 -51.99
C MET A 39 0.66 5.99 -51.55
N LEU A 40 0.51 4.80 -52.15
CA LEU A 40 -0.44 3.78 -51.71
C LEU A 40 0.01 3.13 -50.39
N ALA A 41 1.32 2.89 -50.23
CA ALA A 41 1.90 2.32 -49.03
C ALA A 41 1.95 3.30 -47.85
N THR A 42 2.08 4.61 -48.10
CA THR A 42 2.00 5.66 -47.06
C THR A 42 0.59 6.18 -46.86
N GLY A 43 -0.31 6.01 -47.84
CA GLY A 43 -1.74 6.32 -47.75
C GLY A 43 -2.55 5.23 -47.03
N GLY A 44 -2.05 3.99 -46.98
CA GLY A 44 -2.48 2.99 -46.01
C GLY A 44 -2.01 3.39 -44.62
N GLY A 45 -2.76 4.28 -43.96
CA GLY A 45 -2.42 4.80 -42.63
C GLY A 45 -2.15 3.70 -41.59
N CYS A 46 -1.61 4.10 -40.44
CA CYS A 46 -1.15 3.26 -39.33
C CYS A 46 -2.20 2.28 -38.72
N ALA A 47 -3.34 2.06 -39.36
CA ALA A 47 -4.35 1.06 -39.00
C ALA A 47 -3.86 -0.40 -39.11
N LEU A 48 -2.69 -0.63 -39.70
CA LEU A 48 -2.09 -1.96 -39.89
C LEU A 48 -1.14 -2.37 -38.75
N VAL A 49 -0.83 -1.47 -37.81
CA VAL A 49 -0.01 -1.82 -36.65
C VAL A 49 -0.95 -2.11 -35.49
N PRO A 50 -1.00 -3.35 -34.96
CA PRO A 50 -1.79 -3.64 -33.78
C PRO A 50 -1.22 -2.87 -32.60
N GLU A 51 -2.09 -2.28 -31.80
CA GLU A 51 -1.71 -1.66 -30.55
C GLU A 51 -1.37 -2.78 -29.57
N THR A 52 -0.09 -2.89 -29.18
CA THR A 52 0.38 -3.80 -28.14
C THR A 52 -0.05 -3.26 -26.79
N ARG A 53 -0.89 -4.01 -26.08
CA ARG A 53 -1.32 -3.67 -24.74
C ARG A 53 -0.98 -4.79 -23.78
N THR A 54 -0.49 -4.40 -22.62
CA THR A 54 -0.11 -5.31 -21.56
C THR A 54 -1.19 -5.20 -20.50
N ARG A 55 -1.90 -6.29 -20.22
CA ARG A 55 -2.91 -6.30 -19.15
C ARG A 55 -2.34 -7.06 -17.97
N ASP A 56 -2.14 -6.35 -16.87
CA ASP A 56 -1.80 -6.98 -15.60
C ASP A 56 -3.01 -7.79 -15.13
N THR A 57 -2.84 -9.10 -15.03
CA THR A 57 -3.82 -9.99 -14.44
C THR A 57 -3.52 -10.12 -12.95
N LEU A 58 -4.51 -9.79 -12.14
CA LEU A 58 -4.44 -9.92 -10.69
C LEU A 58 -5.14 -11.22 -10.30
N HIS A 59 -4.57 -11.99 -9.39
CA HIS A 59 -5.20 -13.17 -8.81
C HIS A 59 -5.05 -13.16 -7.29
N ASN A 60 -5.79 -14.03 -6.61
CA ASN A 60 -5.61 -14.27 -5.18
C ASN A 60 -4.37 -15.14 -4.90
N PRO A 61 -3.28 -14.62 -4.33
CA PRO A 61 -2.10 -15.42 -3.99
C PRO A 61 -2.32 -16.29 -2.74
N PHE A 62 -3.44 -16.11 -2.02
CA PHE A 62 -3.72 -16.78 -0.75
C PHE A 62 -4.88 -17.78 -0.90
N PRO A 63 -4.59 -19.05 -1.23
CA PRO A 63 -5.64 -20.06 -1.37
C PRO A 63 -6.43 -20.32 -0.08
N GLN A 64 -5.87 -19.95 1.07
CA GLN A 64 -6.51 -20.07 2.39
C GLN A 64 -7.48 -18.91 2.71
N LEU A 65 -7.45 -17.83 1.93
CA LEU A 65 -8.30 -16.63 2.10
C LEU A 65 -9.17 -16.43 0.85
N LYS A 66 -9.97 -17.44 0.51
CA LYS A 66 -10.90 -17.45 -0.61
C LYS A 66 -12.22 -16.78 -0.26
N ARG A 67 -12.89 -17.16 0.83
CA ARG A 67 -14.22 -16.62 1.22
C ARG A 67 -14.07 -15.41 2.12
N VAL A 68 -14.48 -14.24 1.63
CA VAL A 68 -14.20 -12.95 2.30
C VAL A 68 -15.47 -12.15 2.50
N ALA A 69 -15.65 -11.53 3.67
CA ALA A 69 -16.73 -10.56 3.90
C ALA A 69 -16.16 -9.15 4.09
N VAL A 70 -16.79 -8.16 3.44
CA VAL A 70 -16.41 -6.74 3.55
C VAL A 70 -17.40 -6.02 4.46
N LEU A 71 -16.92 -5.49 5.59
CA LEU A 71 -17.74 -4.66 6.48
C LEU A 71 -17.89 -3.24 5.91
N PRO A 72 -18.94 -2.50 6.32
CA PRO A 72 -19.02 -1.06 6.06
C PRO A 72 -17.77 -0.34 6.59
N PHE A 73 -17.25 0.61 5.82
CA PHE A 73 -16.04 1.33 6.22
C PHE A 73 -16.36 2.35 7.31
N PHE A 74 -15.47 2.47 8.29
CA PHE A 74 -15.57 3.52 9.29
C PHE A 74 -15.11 4.86 8.72
N ASN A 75 -15.87 5.92 8.96
CA ASN A 75 -15.43 7.26 8.60
C ASN A 75 -14.63 7.88 9.76
N GLN A 76 -13.33 8.06 9.56
CA GLN A 76 -12.41 8.73 10.49
C GLN A 76 -11.88 10.06 9.91
N SER A 77 -12.33 10.43 8.71
CA SER A 77 -11.98 11.70 8.08
C SER A 77 -12.69 12.87 8.75
N ASP A 78 -12.22 14.08 8.47
CA ASP A 78 -12.86 15.31 8.93
C ASP A 78 -14.17 15.62 8.16
N GLN A 79 -14.48 14.88 7.08
CA GLN A 79 -15.68 15.07 6.28
C GLN A 79 -16.82 14.17 6.75
N PRO A 80 -17.93 14.71 7.31
CA PRO A 80 -19.01 13.89 7.86
C PRO A 80 -19.91 13.25 6.80
N ASN A 81 -19.80 13.68 5.54
CA ASN A 81 -20.67 13.24 4.44
C ASN A 81 -20.19 11.97 3.71
N VAL A 82 -19.05 11.40 4.12
CA VAL A 82 -18.54 10.17 3.52
C VAL A 82 -19.41 8.99 3.97
N ASP A 83 -20.09 8.38 3.01
CA ASP A 83 -20.87 7.18 3.22
C ASP A 83 -19.96 5.93 3.21
N GLY A 84 -19.72 5.37 4.41
CA GLY A 84 -18.94 4.16 4.60
C GLY A 84 -19.55 2.92 3.94
N GLU A 85 -20.87 2.85 3.75
CA GLU A 85 -21.52 1.75 3.04
C GLU A 85 -21.26 1.85 1.52
N ALA A 86 -21.25 3.07 0.97
CA ALA A 86 -20.90 3.29 -0.43
C ALA A 86 -19.45 2.88 -0.71
N VAL A 87 -18.52 3.23 0.18
CA VAL A 87 -17.11 2.80 0.10
C VAL A 87 -17.00 1.28 0.23
N GLY A 88 -17.66 0.66 1.21
CA GLY A 88 -17.66 -0.80 1.37
C GLY A 88 -18.22 -1.54 0.15
N ARG A 89 -19.24 -0.98 -0.51
CA ARG A 89 -19.79 -1.53 -1.76
C ARG A 89 -18.84 -1.38 -2.95
N ALA A 90 -18.13 -0.26 -3.05
CA ALA A 90 -17.09 -0.08 -4.06
C ALA A 90 -15.93 -1.05 -3.85
N TYR A 91 -15.50 -1.24 -2.60
CA TYR A 91 -14.47 -2.21 -2.23
C TYR A 91 -14.90 -3.66 -2.51
N TYR A 92 -16.14 -4.02 -2.17
CA TYR A 92 -16.75 -5.30 -2.54
C TYR A 92 -16.69 -5.55 -4.05
N ALA A 93 -17.11 -4.57 -4.86
CA ALA A 93 -17.15 -4.72 -6.31
C ALA A 93 -15.73 -4.90 -6.90
N ALA A 94 -14.75 -4.17 -6.37
CA ALA A 94 -13.36 -4.30 -6.78
C ALA A 94 -12.77 -5.66 -6.38
N LEU A 95 -13.04 -6.17 -5.17
CA LEU A 95 -12.54 -7.46 -4.71
C LEU A 95 -13.19 -8.63 -5.45
N GLN A 96 -14.49 -8.54 -5.73
CA GLN A 96 -15.24 -9.55 -6.48
C GLN A 96 -14.78 -9.68 -7.94
N ALA A 97 -14.14 -8.64 -8.50
CA ALA A 97 -13.55 -8.66 -9.83
C ALA A 97 -12.22 -9.46 -9.87
N VAL A 98 -11.61 -9.74 -8.72
CA VAL A 98 -10.34 -10.48 -8.63
C VAL A 98 -10.62 -12.00 -8.59
N PRO A 99 -10.09 -12.77 -9.56
CA PRO A 99 -10.16 -14.23 -9.54
C PRO A 99 -9.60 -14.84 -8.26
N GLY A 100 -10.32 -15.83 -7.73
CA GLY A 100 -9.91 -16.56 -6.52
C GLY A 100 -10.50 -16.01 -5.22
N PHE A 101 -11.20 -14.88 -5.24
CA PHE A 101 -12.02 -14.42 -4.10
C PHE A 101 -13.50 -14.73 -4.32
N GLU A 102 -14.14 -15.20 -3.25
CA GLU A 102 -15.58 -15.39 -3.14
C GLU A 102 -16.08 -14.41 -2.08
N VAL A 103 -16.60 -13.27 -2.53
CA VAL A 103 -16.95 -12.17 -1.62
C VAL A 103 -18.42 -12.26 -1.22
N LEU A 104 -18.69 -12.26 0.08
CA LEU A 104 -20.05 -12.25 0.62
C LEU A 104 -20.77 -10.95 0.23
N PRO A 105 -22.01 -10.99 -0.30
CA PRO A 105 -22.72 -9.79 -0.69
C PRO A 105 -22.91 -8.81 0.47
N VAL A 106 -22.69 -7.51 0.23
CA VAL A 106 -22.74 -6.46 1.26
C VAL A 106 -24.03 -6.45 2.10
N GLY A 107 -25.17 -6.81 1.51
CA GLY A 107 -26.45 -6.90 2.24
C GLY A 107 -26.50 -8.03 3.25
N VAL A 108 -25.90 -9.19 2.93
CA VAL A 108 -25.80 -10.34 3.85
C VAL A 108 -24.82 -9.99 4.97
N THR A 109 -23.67 -9.42 4.61
CA THR A 109 -22.65 -9.00 5.56
C THR A 109 -23.20 -7.97 6.56
N ALA A 110 -23.91 -6.94 6.08
CA ALA A 110 -24.52 -5.92 6.94
C ALA A 110 -25.59 -6.51 7.89
N LEU A 111 -26.39 -7.46 7.42
CA LEU A 111 -27.41 -8.13 8.25
C LEU A 111 -26.76 -8.94 9.38
N GLN A 112 -25.76 -9.74 9.06
CA GLN A 112 -25.04 -10.56 10.02
C GLN A 112 -24.21 -9.70 11.00
N TYR A 113 -23.59 -8.62 10.51
CA TYR A 113 -22.90 -7.64 11.36
C TYR A 113 -23.85 -7.03 12.39
N ARG A 114 -25.05 -6.62 11.96
CA ARG A 114 -26.10 -6.09 12.86
C ARG A 114 -26.56 -7.13 13.87
N ALA A 115 -26.74 -8.38 13.45
CA ALA A 115 -27.12 -9.48 14.33
C ALA A 115 -26.06 -9.75 15.40
N PHE A 116 -24.78 -9.80 15.00
CA PHE A 116 -23.65 -9.92 15.92
C PHE A 116 -23.61 -8.76 16.91
N SER A 117 -23.76 -7.52 16.38
CA SER A 117 -23.74 -6.31 17.19
C SER A 117 -24.85 -6.25 18.23
N ALA A 118 -26.02 -6.82 17.91
CA ALA A 118 -27.14 -6.92 18.84
C ALA A 118 -26.90 -7.94 19.97
N GLN A 119 -26.11 -8.99 19.71
CA GLN A 119 -25.87 -10.08 20.66
C GLN A 119 -24.62 -9.84 21.52
N PHE A 120 -23.53 -9.37 20.92
CA PHE A 120 -22.21 -9.26 21.56
C PHE A 120 -21.73 -7.81 21.69
N GLY A 121 -22.43 -6.85 21.08
CA GLY A 121 -21.96 -5.48 20.93
C GLY A 121 -21.14 -5.29 19.64
N GLU A 122 -20.83 -4.03 19.33
CA GLU A 122 -20.03 -3.69 18.16
C GLU A 122 -18.60 -4.26 18.30
N PRO A 123 -18.09 -5.02 17.31
CA PRO A 123 -16.77 -5.64 17.41
C PRO A 123 -15.68 -4.56 17.45
N ARG A 124 -14.74 -4.69 18.40
CA ARG A 124 -13.65 -3.73 18.61
C ARG A 124 -12.27 -4.35 18.63
N SER A 125 -12.19 -5.64 18.94
CA SER A 125 -10.94 -6.38 19.00
C SER A 125 -10.81 -7.35 17.81
N GLY A 126 -9.58 -7.73 17.51
CA GLY A 126 -9.31 -8.79 16.53
C GLY A 126 -10.04 -10.09 16.85
N GLU A 127 -10.14 -10.46 18.13
CA GLU A 127 -10.88 -11.64 18.59
C GLU A 127 -12.38 -11.55 18.24
N ASP A 128 -12.99 -10.36 18.38
CA ASP A 128 -14.40 -10.16 18.00
C ASP A 128 -14.61 -10.29 16.49
N PHE A 129 -13.69 -9.75 15.69
CA PHE A 129 -13.73 -9.90 14.23
C PHE A 129 -13.54 -11.36 13.81
N GLN A 130 -12.70 -12.13 14.49
CA GLN A 130 -12.54 -13.56 14.25
C GLN A 130 -13.81 -14.34 14.59
N LYS A 131 -14.45 -14.06 15.72
CA LYS A 131 -15.75 -14.66 16.10
C LYS A 131 -16.84 -14.32 15.09
N LEU A 132 -16.87 -13.07 14.61
CA LEU A 132 -17.78 -12.63 13.56
C LEU A 132 -17.52 -13.43 12.27
N ALA A 133 -16.26 -13.60 11.87
CA ALA A 133 -15.89 -14.35 10.67
C ALA A 133 -16.35 -15.82 10.75
N GLN A 134 -16.14 -16.45 11.91
CA GLN A 134 -16.60 -17.81 12.19
C GLN A 134 -18.14 -17.92 12.15
N MET A 135 -18.86 -16.92 12.67
CA MET A 135 -20.34 -16.88 12.63
C MET A 135 -20.87 -16.73 11.19
N MET A 136 -20.18 -15.94 10.35
CA MET A 136 -20.55 -15.71 8.96
C MET A 136 -20.13 -16.86 8.02
N ASP A 137 -19.35 -17.84 8.51
CA ASP A 137 -18.74 -18.90 7.70
C ASP A 137 -17.87 -18.34 6.57
N VAL A 138 -17.03 -17.35 6.91
CA VAL A 138 -16.03 -16.76 6.00
C VAL A 138 -14.62 -16.98 6.54
N GLU A 139 -13.64 -17.00 5.65
CA GLU A 139 -12.24 -17.23 5.99
C GLU A 139 -11.54 -15.93 6.40
N ALA A 140 -11.98 -14.79 5.89
CA ALA A 140 -11.53 -13.47 6.35
C ALA A 140 -12.62 -12.41 6.36
N ILE A 141 -12.44 -11.44 7.26
CA ILE A 141 -13.22 -10.21 7.32
C ILE A 141 -12.32 -9.02 7.00
N VAL A 142 -12.81 -8.15 6.11
CA VAL A 142 -12.18 -6.88 5.77
C VAL A 142 -12.81 -5.78 6.62
N VAL A 143 -11.96 -5.10 7.37
CA VAL A 143 -12.29 -3.93 8.20
C VAL A 143 -11.53 -2.73 7.63
N GLY A 144 -12.26 -1.75 7.13
CA GLY A 144 -11.68 -0.56 6.52
C GLY A 144 -12.07 0.72 7.24
N SER A 145 -11.21 1.73 7.18
CA SER A 145 -11.53 3.09 7.56
C SER A 145 -11.07 4.09 6.51
N VAL A 146 -11.86 5.16 6.34
CA VAL A 146 -11.51 6.33 5.55
C VAL A 146 -10.89 7.36 6.49
N THR A 147 -9.58 7.57 6.37
CA THR A 147 -8.80 8.42 7.27
C THR A 147 -8.69 9.87 6.79
N ASP A 148 -8.75 10.10 5.48
CA ASP A 148 -8.79 11.41 4.85
C ASP A 148 -9.77 11.36 3.67
N PHE A 149 -10.52 12.42 3.43
CA PHE A 149 -11.37 12.50 2.25
C PHE A 149 -11.58 13.96 1.85
N ASP A 150 -11.34 14.23 0.57
CA ASP A 150 -11.64 15.51 -0.05
C ASP A 150 -12.15 15.25 -1.46
N ALA A 151 -13.41 15.59 -1.71
CA ALA A 151 -13.99 15.45 -3.04
C ALA A 151 -13.64 16.64 -3.95
N TYR A 152 -13.12 17.73 -3.40
CA TYR A 152 -12.82 18.94 -4.16
C TYR A 152 -11.45 18.82 -4.83
N TYR A 153 -11.31 19.38 -6.03
CA TYR A 153 -10.08 19.23 -6.81
C TYR A 153 -8.88 19.95 -6.15
N PRO A 154 -7.73 19.27 -5.99
CA PRO A 154 -7.46 17.87 -6.33
C PRO A 154 -8.07 16.90 -5.30
N PRO A 155 -8.87 15.91 -5.73
CA PRO A 155 -9.53 15.02 -4.78
C PRO A 155 -8.52 14.13 -4.06
N ARG A 156 -8.83 13.77 -2.81
CA ARG A 156 -7.96 12.97 -1.94
C ARG A 156 -8.76 11.95 -1.17
N MET A 157 -8.18 10.78 -0.94
CA MET A 157 -8.80 9.73 -0.14
C MET A 157 -7.73 8.91 0.57
N GLY A 158 -7.74 8.91 1.90
CA GLY A 158 -6.94 8.04 2.75
C GLY A 158 -7.73 6.78 3.09
N LEU A 159 -7.13 5.62 2.86
CA LEU A 159 -7.69 4.30 3.20
C LEU A 159 -6.73 3.53 4.09
N THR A 160 -7.26 3.00 5.19
CA THR A 160 -6.60 2.01 6.05
C THR A 160 -7.47 0.77 6.07
N VAL A 161 -6.93 -0.36 5.65
CA VAL A 161 -7.67 -1.62 5.57
C VAL A 161 -6.88 -2.73 6.26
N HIS A 162 -7.60 -3.45 7.11
CA HIS A 162 -7.11 -4.61 7.85
C HIS A 162 -7.97 -5.83 7.51
N TRP A 163 -7.31 -6.96 7.30
CA TRP A 163 -7.97 -8.25 7.10
C TRP A 163 -7.76 -9.10 8.34
N TYR A 164 -8.84 -9.67 8.88
CA TYR A 164 -8.79 -10.59 10.00
C TYR A 164 -9.19 -11.98 9.51
N ALA A 165 -8.31 -12.97 9.63
CA ALA A 165 -8.64 -14.34 9.28
C ALA A 165 -9.47 -15.00 10.38
N ALA A 166 -10.48 -15.79 10.03
CA ALA A 166 -11.31 -16.53 10.98
C ALA A 166 -10.52 -17.56 11.80
N ASN A 167 -9.41 -18.05 11.25
CA ASN A 167 -8.50 -18.97 11.90
C ASN A 167 -7.47 -18.21 12.76
N GLU A 168 -7.51 -18.43 14.06
CA GLU A 168 -6.55 -17.87 15.03
C GLU A 168 -5.10 -18.30 14.76
N GLY A 169 -4.89 -19.43 14.08
CA GLY A 169 -3.56 -19.95 13.75
C GLY A 169 -2.90 -19.31 12.53
N PHE A 170 -3.59 -18.42 11.82
CA PHE A 170 -3.12 -17.88 10.55
C PHE A 170 -2.20 -16.67 10.76
N HIS A 171 -0.98 -16.73 10.22
CA HIS A 171 0.05 -15.70 10.41
C HIS A 171 -0.14 -14.46 9.55
N ALA A 172 0.38 -13.33 10.04
CA ALA A 172 0.45 -12.10 9.28
C ALA A 172 1.29 -12.28 8.01
N ILE A 173 0.80 -11.75 6.90
CA ILE A 173 1.44 -11.82 5.59
C ILE A 173 2.07 -10.45 5.28
N PRO A 174 3.39 -10.29 5.49
CA PRO A 174 4.08 -9.04 5.25
C PRO A 174 4.15 -8.71 3.74
N PRO A 175 4.38 -7.43 3.37
CA PRO A 175 4.80 -7.09 2.02
C PRO A 175 6.07 -7.85 1.64
N GLY A 176 6.15 -8.27 0.39
CA GLY A 176 7.22 -9.12 -0.12
C GLY A 176 6.92 -10.62 -0.04
N TYR A 177 5.93 -11.05 0.74
CA TYR A 177 5.61 -12.46 0.86
C TYR A 177 5.18 -13.08 -0.47
N GLY A 178 5.74 -14.23 -0.82
CA GLY A 178 5.39 -14.95 -2.06
C GLY A 178 5.97 -14.35 -3.34
N LEU A 179 6.80 -13.31 -3.25
CA LEU A 179 7.55 -12.80 -4.40
C LEU A 179 8.76 -13.71 -4.70
N PRO A 180 9.22 -13.73 -5.97
CA PRO A 180 10.26 -14.64 -6.43
C PRO A 180 11.68 -14.15 -6.06
N TRP A 181 11.92 -13.94 -4.77
CA TRP A 181 13.22 -13.53 -4.20
C TRP A 181 14.33 -14.54 -4.51
N GLY A 182 15.53 -14.06 -4.82
CA GLY A 182 16.69 -14.90 -5.13
C GLY A 182 16.61 -15.61 -6.49
N THR A 183 15.63 -15.26 -7.34
CA THR A 183 15.49 -15.81 -8.70
C THR A 183 15.82 -14.76 -9.75
N GLU A 184 16.04 -15.16 -11.00
CA GLU A 184 16.21 -14.21 -12.13
C GLU A 184 14.99 -13.30 -12.36
N SER A 185 13.83 -13.63 -11.77
CA SER A 185 12.63 -12.79 -11.85
C SER A 185 12.56 -11.70 -10.77
N GLU A 186 13.52 -11.67 -9.83
CA GLU A 186 13.63 -10.62 -8.82
C GLU A 186 13.82 -9.23 -9.45
N ASP A 187 14.57 -9.14 -10.56
CA ASP A 187 14.79 -7.90 -11.31
C ASP A 187 13.49 -7.27 -11.85
N LYS A 188 12.40 -8.05 -11.94
CA LYS A 188 11.09 -7.57 -12.39
C LYS A 188 10.23 -7.01 -11.25
N ILE A 189 10.63 -7.20 -9.99
CA ILE A 189 9.90 -6.69 -8.83
C ILE A 189 10.03 -5.15 -8.82
N PRO A 190 8.92 -4.40 -8.77
CA PRO A 190 8.98 -2.96 -8.66
C PRO A 190 9.80 -2.53 -7.43
N ALA A 191 10.76 -1.62 -7.64
CA ALA A 191 11.65 -1.14 -6.57
C ALA A 191 10.91 -0.62 -5.32
N ARG A 192 9.68 -0.08 -5.50
CA ARG A 192 8.82 0.31 -4.39
C ARG A 192 8.48 -0.88 -3.47
N ILE A 193 8.06 -2.00 -4.04
CA ILE A 193 7.67 -3.20 -3.31
C ILE A 193 8.89 -3.80 -2.62
N ALA A 194 10.03 -3.84 -3.32
CA ALA A 194 11.26 -4.34 -2.73
C ALA A 194 11.66 -3.55 -1.47
N ARG A 195 11.63 -2.22 -1.55
CA ARG A 195 11.91 -1.34 -0.42
C ARG A 195 10.89 -1.47 0.72
N GLU A 196 9.61 -1.68 0.41
CA GLU A 196 8.57 -1.93 1.42
C GLU A 196 8.82 -3.26 2.16
N ALA A 197 9.22 -4.31 1.45
CA ALA A 197 9.57 -5.61 2.04
C ALA A 197 10.84 -5.53 2.92
N GLU A 198 11.90 -4.89 2.43
CA GLU A 198 13.14 -4.67 3.19
C GLU A 198 12.87 -3.89 4.49
N PHE A 199 12.03 -2.87 4.42
CA PHE A 199 11.68 -2.07 5.60
C PHE A 199 10.88 -2.88 6.63
N GLU A 200 9.95 -3.72 6.20
CA GLU A 200 9.18 -4.58 7.11
C GLU A 200 10.05 -5.68 7.74
N LEU A 201 10.99 -6.24 6.99
CA LEU A 201 11.98 -7.17 7.52
C LEU A 201 12.83 -6.49 8.59
N ALA A 202 13.35 -5.29 8.31
CA ALA A 202 14.11 -4.50 9.27
C ALA A 202 13.28 -4.18 10.53
N ARG A 203 12.00 -3.83 10.37
CA ARG A 203 11.08 -3.60 11.50
C ARG A 203 10.90 -4.86 12.35
N SER A 204 10.74 -6.01 11.72
CA SER A 204 10.61 -7.30 12.40
C SER A 204 11.88 -7.67 13.16
N GLN A 205 13.06 -7.42 12.58
CA GLN A 205 14.36 -7.61 13.24
C GLN A 205 14.49 -6.71 14.47
N LEU A 206 14.18 -5.42 14.33
CA LEU A 206 14.25 -4.46 15.45
C LEU A 206 13.28 -4.82 16.58
N LYS A 207 12.08 -5.31 16.27
CA LYS A 207 11.11 -5.79 17.27
C LYS A 207 11.66 -6.91 18.15
N THR A 208 12.57 -7.74 17.63
CA THR A 208 13.25 -8.76 18.46
C THR A 208 14.31 -8.18 19.39
N GLN A 209 14.83 -6.99 19.08
CA GLN A 209 15.85 -6.29 19.86
C GLN A 209 15.27 -5.29 20.86
N GLU A 210 13.97 -5.01 20.81
CA GLU A 210 13.33 -4.06 21.71
C GLU A 210 13.55 -4.46 23.18
N PRO A 211 14.11 -3.57 24.03
CA PRO A 211 14.32 -3.83 25.43
C PRO A 211 12.98 -4.17 26.10
N ARG A 212 12.83 -5.41 26.56
CA ARG A 212 11.66 -5.76 27.36
C ARG A 212 11.73 -4.99 28.67
N PRO A 213 10.66 -4.26 29.07
CA PRO A 213 10.65 -3.59 30.36
C PRO A 213 10.93 -4.64 31.42
N ALA A 214 11.97 -4.39 32.24
CA ALA A 214 12.31 -5.28 33.34
C ALA A 214 11.03 -5.51 34.15
N PRO A 215 10.65 -6.78 34.43
CA PRO A 215 9.47 -7.04 35.23
C PRO A 215 9.66 -6.27 36.53
N LEU A 216 8.74 -5.33 36.80
CA LEU A 216 8.73 -4.56 38.04
C LEU A 216 8.78 -5.60 39.15
N ALA A 217 9.95 -5.71 39.79
CA ALA A 217 10.17 -6.63 40.87
C ALA A 217 9.04 -6.38 41.85
N SER A 218 8.15 -7.37 41.98
CA SER A 218 7.03 -7.34 42.90
C SER A 218 7.61 -6.95 44.25
N MET A 219 7.35 -5.71 44.66
CA MET A 219 7.81 -5.23 45.96
C MET A 219 7.32 -6.23 47.00
N PRO A 220 8.18 -6.70 47.92
CA PRO A 220 7.79 -7.68 48.89
C PRO A 220 6.60 -7.15 49.68
N THR A 221 5.44 -7.77 49.50
CA THR A 221 4.29 -7.61 50.38
C THR A 221 4.78 -7.88 51.80
N VAL A 222 4.91 -6.82 52.60
CA VAL A 222 5.20 -6.90 54.03
C VAL A 222 4.06 -7.66 54.70
N THR A 223 4.22 -8.97 54.77
CA THR A 223 3.37 -9.89 55.53
C THR A 223 4.04 -10.09 56.87
N GLY A 224 3.55 -9.42 57.91
CA GLY A 224 4.10 -9.65 59.25
C GLY A 224 3.68 -8.66 60.34
N ALA A 225 2.39 -8.62 60.69
CA ALA A 225 1.95 -8.25 62.04
C ALA A 225 0.63 -8.97 62.38
N GLN A 226 0.76 -10.19 62.90
CA GLN A 226 -0.31 -10.95 63.55
C GLN A 226 -0.42 -10.54 65.05
N PRO A 227 -1.44 -11.00 65.81
CA PRO A 227 -2.22 -10.17 66.72
C PRO A 227 -1.91 -10.42 68.21
N GLY A 228 -1.92 -9.36 69.01
CA GLY A 228 -1.97 -9.43 70.47
C GLY A 228 -3.41 -9.26 70.98
N SER A 229 -3.86 -10.22 71.78
CA SER A 229 -5.20 -10.34 72.39
C SER A 229 -5.28 -9.60 73.75
N PRO A 230 -6.32 -9.76 74.60
CA PRO A 230 -7.45 -8.85 74.81
C PRO A 230 -7.50 -8.20 76.21
N ASN A 231 -8.24 -7.08 76.37
CA ASN A 231 -9.09 -6.73 77.53
C ASN A 231 -9.31 -5.20 77.61
N HIS A 232 -10.56 -4.76 77.49
CA HIS A 232 -11.33 -4.11 78.57
C HIS A 232 -12.58 -3.45 77.96
N ILE A 233 -13.76 -3.92 78.38
CA ILE A 233 -15.04 -3.21 78.23
C ILE A 233 -15.36 -2.58 79.59
N PRO A 234 -15.72 -1.29 79.61
CA PRO A 234 -16.93 -0.85 80.30
C PRO A 234 -17.77 0.00 79.33
N SER A 235 -19.05 -0.32 79.12
CA SER A 235 -20.21 0.00 79.98
C SER A 235 -20.87 1.33 79.61
N ALA A 236 -22.19 1.23 79.41
CA ALA A 236 -23.22 2.27 79.54
C ALA A 236 -23.16 3.42 78.51
N ALA A 237 -24.09 3.46 77.55
CA ALA A 237 -25.43 4.04 77.68
C ALA A 237 -25.42 5.52 77.27
N ASP A 238 -25.96 5.81 76.08
CA ASP A 238 -26.94 6.88 75.86
C ASP A 238 -27.34 6.95 74.37
N ARG A 239 -28.60 6.57 74.11
CA ARG A 239 -29.68 7.32 73.43
C ARG A 239 -29.33 8.55 72.52
N PRO A 240 -30.26 9.03 71.65
CA PRO A 240 -31.33 8.36 70.87
C PRO A 240 -31.46 9.04 69.45
N PRO A 241 -32.62 9.16 68.74
CA PRO A 241 -32.66 9.04 67.27
C PRO A 241 -33.14 10.32 66.53
N ALA A 242 -33.10 10.25 65.20
CA ALA A 242 -34.00 10.91 64.22
C ALA A 242 -34.20 12.44 64.23
N ASP A 243 -33.87 13.09 63.10
CA ASP A 243 -34.73 14.06 62.39
C ASP A 243 -34.10 14.40 61.01
N ARG A 244 -34.83 14.17 59.90
CA ARG A 244 -35.54 15.16 59.03
C ARG A 244 -34.66 16.09 58.15
N ASN A 245 -34.68 15.83 56.83
CA ASN A 245 -34.97 16.70 55.64
C ASN A 245 -34.38 18.14 55.52
N PRO A 246 -34.44 18.87 54.36
CA PRO A 246 -34.83 18.54 52.97
C PRO A 246 -33.94 19.16 51.83
N ALA A 247 -34.25 18.79 50.58
CA ALA A 247 -34.26 19.57 49.33
C ALA A 247 -33.07 20.47 48.86
N GLU A 248 -32.52 20.15 47.68
CA GLU A 248 -32.01 21.10 46.66
C GLU A 248 -31.92 20.37 45.31
N HIS A 249 -32.87 20.57 44.38
CA HIS A 249 -32.82 21.48 43.22
C HIS A 249 -31.61 21.27 42.28
N ALA A 250 -31.85 20.56 41.16
CA ALA A 250 -31.08 20.72 39.93
C ALA A 250 -32.05 20.68 38.72
N PRO A 251 -31.93 21.60 37.76
CA PRO A 251 -32.92 21.78 36.69
C PRO A 251 -32.75 20.78 35.56
N THR A 252 -33.90 20.28 35.10
CA THR A 252 -34.11 19.61 33.81
C THR A 252 -34.11 20.65 32.69
N GLU A 253 -33.11 20.60 31.83
CA GLU A 253 -33.09 21.30 30.54
C GLU A 253 -33.77 20.38 29.50
N SER A 254 -35.00 20.71 29.13
CA SER A 254 -35.77 20.06 28.08
C SER A 254 -35.70 20.89 26.79
N ASP A 255 -35.15 20.32 25.74
CA ASP A 255 -35.19 20.83 24.36
C ASP A 255 -36.60 20.61 23.75
N PRO A 256 -37.28 21.64 23.20
CA PRO A 256 -38.66 21.53 22.71
C PRO A 256 -38.81 21.02 21.26
N TRP A 257 -37.77 20.49 20.62
CA TRP A 257 -37.91 19.90 19.27
C TRP A 257 -37.31 18.49 19.20
N GLY A 258 -38.18 17.48 19.22
CA GLY A 258 -37.79 16.08 19.14
C GLY A 258 -37.11 15.70 17.83
N GLU A 259 -35.96 15.03 17.93
CA GLU A 259 -35.75 13.61 17.59
C GLU A 259 -34.47 13.12 18.31
N PRO A 260 -34.41 11.86 18.81
CA PRO A 260 -33.19 11.33 19.38
C PRO A 260 -32.20 10.95 18.27
N VAL A 261 -31.30 11.86 17.92
CA VAL A 261 -30.07 11.47 17.21
C VAL A 261 -29.19 10.73 18.22
N ALA A 262 -29.17 9.40 18.13
CA ALA A 262 -28.21 8.57 18.82
C ALA A 262 -26.80 8.94 18.36
N ARG A 263 -26.20 9.94 19.03
CA ARG A 263 -24.78 10.23 18.92
C ARG A 263 -24.03 9.07 19.54
N SER A 264 -23.60 8.13 18.71
CA SER A 264 -22.57 7.17 19.06
C SER A 264 -21.30 7.95 19.39
N ARG A 265 -21.08 8.24 20.68
CA ARG A 265 -19.77 8.66 21.20
C ARG A 265 -18.83 7.46 21.09
N ILE A 266 -18.34 7.22 19.88
CA ILE A 266 -17.19 6.37 19.64
C ILE A 266 -15.98 7.26 19.91
N SER A 267 -15.26 6.94 20.98
CA SER A 267 -14.03 7.64 21.34
C SER A 267 -12.99 7.40 20.24
N ARG A 268 -12.57 8.51 19.64
CA ARG A 268 -11.46 8.73 18.68
C ARG A 268 -10.12 8.06 19.06
N THR A 269 -10.01 7.48 20.26
CA THR A 269 -8.75 7.20 20.96
C THR A 269 -8.26 5.76 20.91
N GLN A 270 -9.01 4.77 20.40
CA GLN A 270 -8.54 3.36 20.42
C GLN A 270 -8.17 2.80 19.05
N PHE A 271 -8.79 3.24 17.96
CA PHE A 271 -8.28 2.91 16.61
C PHE A 271 -6.97 3.62 16.30
N THR A 272 -6.70 4.75 16.98
CA THR A 272 -5.43 5.47 16.90
C THR A 272 -4.26 4.67 17.48
N GLU A 273 -4.47 3.76 18.43
CA GLU A 273 -3.36 3.07 19.11
C GLU A 273 -2.59 2.15 18.15
N ASN A 274 -3.28 1.53 17.17
CA ASN A 274 -2.65 0.75 16.09
C ASN A 274 -2.22 1.59 14.88
N VAL A 275 -2.78 2.79 14.69
CA VAL A 275 -2.44 3.69 13.56
C VAL A 275 -1.25 4.62 13.89
N THR A 276 -1.03 4.95 15.17
CA THR A 276 0.02 5.89 15.59
C THR A 276 1.43 5.32 15.39
N GLU A 277 1.61 4.00 15.34
CA GLU A 277 2.93 3.39 15.05
C GLU A 277 3.38 3.52 13.59
N GLN A 278 2.53 3.95 12.66
CA GLN A 278 2.91 4.13 11.23
C GLN A 278 2.93 5.60 10.78
N GLN A 279 2.68 6.55 11.68
CA GLN A 279 2.67 7.97 11.30
C GLN A 279 4.10 8.54 11.30
N ILE A 280 4.78 8.37 10.17
CA ILE A 280 6.01 9.07 9.82
C ILE A 280 5.81 10.58 10.05
N MET A 281 6.67 11.16 10.89
CA MET A 281 6.77 12.59 11.17
C MET A 281 6.95 13.39 9.88
N LEU A 282 5.87 13.93 9.32
CA LEU A 282 5.94 15.01 8.34
C LEU A 282 5.75 16.34 9.08
N SER A 283 6.85 17.07 9.22
CA SER A 283 6.89 18.40 9.80
C SER A 283 5.99 19.36 9.02
N SER A 284 5.12 20.05 9.77
CA SER A 284 4.24 21.11 9.28
C SER A 284 5.07 22.31 8.77
N PRO A 285 4.88 22.82 7.53
CA PRO A 285 5.51 24.07 7.12
C PRO A 285 4.64 25.26 7.56
N GLY A 286 5.29 26.18 8.28
CA GLY A 286 4.71 27.42 8.77
C GLY A 286 4.26 28.39 7.69
N GLN A 287 3.34 29.26 8.11
CA GLN A 287 2.75 30.39 7.38
C GLN A 287 3.77 31.45 6.90
N PRO A 288 3.37 32.31 5.93
CA PRO A 288 4.27 32.86 4.93
C PRO A 288 4.94 34.18 5.34
N ALA A 289 6.22 34.30 4.95
CA ALA A 289 6.92 35.58 4.91
C ALA A 289 6.45 36.40 3.69
N GLN A 290 6.07 37.64 3.95
CA GLN A 290 5.78 38.66 2.95
C GLN A 290 7.08 39.07 2.24
N SER A 291 7.02 39.32 0.93
CA SER A 291 8.00 40.15 0.22
C SER A 291 7.37 40.86 -0.98
N PRO A 292 7.92 42.03 -1.37
CA PRO A 292 7.18 43.07 -2.08
C PRO A 292 7.39 43.06 -3.60
N ALA A 293 6.58 43.90 -4.25
CA ALA A 293 6.41 44.09 -5.68
C ALA A 293 7.66 44.57 -6.47
N GLY A 294 7.69 44.24 -7.78
CA GLY A 294 8.16 45.19 -8.81
C GLY A 294 8.91 44.66 -10.05
N LEU A 295 8.17 44.51 -11.18
CA LEU A 295 8.55 44.78 -12.59
C LEU A 295 9.47 43.76 -13.36
N PRO A 296 9.57 43.82 -14.72
CA PRO A 296 8.55 43.34 -15.67
C PRO A 296 9.10 42.47 -16.85
N ASN A 297 8.18 41.81 -17.57
CA ASN A 297 8.21 41.28 -18.94
C ASN A 297 9.54 40.99 -19.68
N GLY A 298 9.69 39.75 -20.17
CA GLY A 298 10.63 39.46 -21.25
C GLY A 298 10.62 38.02 -21.79
N HIS A 299 10.00 37.84 -22.96
CA HIS A 299 10.34 36.90 -24.05
C HIS A 299 10.21 35.37 -23.87
N ALA A 300 9.32 34.82 -24.70
CA ALA A 300 9.22 33.42 -25.08
C ALA A 300 10.33 33.02 -26.06
N GLY A 301 10.86 31.81 -25.90
CA GLY A 301 11.70 31.11 -26.87
C GLY A 301 12.04 29.69 -26.39
N PRO A 302 12.07 28.66 -27.28
CA PRO A 302 11.85 27.26 -26.89
C PRO A 302 13.09 26.36 -26.96
N HIS A 303 12.95 25.14 -26.41
CA HIS A 303 13.83 23.96 -26.51
C HIS A 303 15.22 24.06 -25.85
N ALA A 304 15.36 23.44 -24.68
CA ALA A 304 16.64 22.95 -24.18
C ALA A 304 16.54 21.43 -24.02
N GLU A 305 17.19 20.72 -24.94
CA GLU A 305 17.53 19.31 -24.83
C GLU A 305 18.36 19.10 -23.55
N PHE A 306 17.90 18.19 -22.68
CA PHE A 306 18.71 17.72 -21.56
C PHE A 306 19.66 16.65 -22.07
N GLU A 307 20.86 17.09 -22.41
CA GLU A 307 22.03 16.26 -22.67
C GLU A 307 22.52 15.68 -21.33
N TYR A 308 22.40 14.37 -21.15
CA TYR A 308 22.93 13.65 -20.00
C TYR A 308 24.46 13.62 -20.10
N ALA A 309 25.13 14.39 -19.23
CA ALA A 309 26.56 14.30 -19.05
C ALA A 309 26.94 12.94 -18.44
N GLU A 310 27.75 12.18 -19.18
CA GLU A 310 28.46 10.99 -18.71
C GLU A 310 29.25 11.31 -17.43
N THR A 311 28.94 10.59 -16.35
CA THR A 311 29.72 10.61 -15.11
C THR A 311 31.08 9.98 -15.36
N GLY A 312 32.10 10.82 -15.48
CA GLY A 312 33.50 10.41 -15.55
C GLY A 312 33.97 9.75 -14.25
N SER A 313 34.72 8.66 -14.42
CA SER A 313 35.47 7.94 -13.39
C SER A 313 36.47 8.86 -12.69
N LEU A 314 36.27 9.09 -11.39
CA LEU A 314 37.19 9.84 -10.52
C LEU A 314 38.05 8.84 -9.73
N ASP A 315 39.16 8.42 -10.32
CA ASP A 315 40.31 7.90 -9.58
C ASP A 315 41.04 9.08 -8.93
N GLY A 316 40.66 9.38 -7.69
CA GLY A 316 41.26 10.41 -6.86
C GLY A 316 41.81 9.82 -5.57
N ILE A 317 43.11 9.53 -5.55
CA ILE A 317 43.86 9.20 -4.33
C ILE A 317 43.83 10.42 -3.41
N VAL A 318 42.99 10.37 -2.38
CA VAL A 318 42.97 11.33 -1.27
C VAL A 318 43.81 10.76 -0.13
N SER A 319 45.07 11.15 -0.09
CA SER A 319 45.92 11.01 1.10
C SER A 319 45.52 12.09 2.11
N GLY A 320 44.64 11.74 3.05
CA GLY A 320 44.34 12.55 4.23
C GLY A 320 45.15 12.08 5.45
N PRO A 321 45.61 12.99 6.33
CA PRO A 321 46.42 12.63 7.49
C PRO A 321 45.59 11.88 8.54
N VAL A 322 46.15 10.76 8.98
CA VAL A 322 45.70 9.94 10.10
C VAL A 322 45.76 10.78 11.38
N TYR A 323 44.61 11.19 11.90
CA TYR A 323 44.48 11.53 13.32
C TYR A 323 44.51 10.21 14.09
N ALA A 324 45.71 9.87 14.57
CA ALA A 324 45.88 8.86 15.61
C ALA A 324 45.41 9.48 16.92
N ASP A 325 44.16 9.22 17.30
CA ASP A 325 43.73 9.37 18.68
C ASP A 325 44.14 8.09 19.42
N ASP A 326 45.19 8.24 20.22
CA ASP A 326 45.73 7.26 21.15
C ASP A 326 44.66 6.88 22.19
N CYS A 327 43.97 5.77 21.97
CA CYS A 327 43.38 4.99 23.06
C CYS A 327 44.40 3.89 23.45
N LEU A 328 45.46 4.30 24.14
CA LEU A 328 46.41 3.38 24.78
C LEU A 328 45.69 2.61 25.89
N VAL A 329 45.28 1.38 25.59
CA VAL A 329 45.05 0.37 26.63
C VAL A 329 46.43 -0.19 27.00
N GLU A 330 46.99 0.33 28.09
CA GLU A 330 48.16 -0.26 28.79
C GLU A 330 47.76 -1.62 29.38
N ASP A 331 47.82 -2.67 28.56
CA ASP A 331 48.48 -3.92 28.93
C ASP A 331 48.54 -4.82 27.68
N GLY A 332 49.76 -5.14 27.25
CA GLY A 332 50.09 -5.83 26.00
C GLY A 332 49.73 -7.32 25.96
N GLY A 333 48.50 -7.66 26.38
CA GLY A 333 47.88 -8.93 26.05
C GLY A 333 47.13 -8.78 24.73
N TRP A 334 47.70 -9.27 23.63
CA TRP A 334 46.87 -9.70 22.51
C TRP A 334 45.99 -10.82 23.04
N VAL A 335 44.82 -10.46 23.55
CA VAL A 335 43.74 -11.41 23.73
C VAL A 335 43.47 -11.90 22.32
N ASN A 336 43.97 -13.10 21.99
CA ASN A 336 43.38 -13.98 20.99
C ASN A 336 41.97 -14.33 21.49
N GLY A 337 41.14 -13.30 21.67
CA GLY A 337 39.72 -13.38 21.67
C GLY A 337 39.45 -13.75 20.24
N GLN A 338 39.40 -15.05 20.03
CA GLN A 338 38.57 -15.64 19.00
C GLN A 338 37.25 -14.87 19.11
N ILE A 339 37.11 -13.84 18.27
CA ILE A 339 35.81 -13.27 18.00
C ILE A 339 35.16 -14.44 17.31
N ASP A 340 34.46 -15.26 18.09
CA ASP A 340 33.55 -16.27 17.58
C ASP A 340 32.56 -15.45 16.74
N ALA A 341 32.90 -15.27 15.47
CA ALA A 341 32.10 -14.58 14.47
C ALA A 341 30.79 -15.34 14.18
N SER A 342 30.54 -16.42 14.92
CA SER A 342 29.21 -16.89 15.24
C SER A 342 28.70 -16.17 16.49
N SER A 343 28.43 -14.86 16.42
CA SER A 343 27.34 -14.33 17.25
C SER A 343 26.09 -15.00 16.70
N THR A 344 25.79 -16.20 17.21
CA THR A 344 24.62 -16.98 16.80
C THR A 344 23.43 -16.07 16.94
N LEU A 345 22.81 -15.72 15.81
CA LEU A 345 21.60 -14.94 15.81
C LEU A 345 20.59 -15.58 16.78
N PRO A 346 19.79 -14.78 17.50
CA PRO A 346 18.73 -15.33 18.33
C PRO A 346 17.93 -16.36 17.54
N ALA A 347 17.51 -17.46 18.17
CA ALA A 347 16.80 -18.54 17.49
C ALA A 347 15.47 -18.11 16.81
N ASN A 348 14.98 -16.91 17.14
CA ASN A 348 13.77 -16.29 16.59
C ASN A 348 14.09 -15.04 15.74
N TRP A 349 15.31 -14.91 15.23
CA TRP A 349 15.69 -13.83 14.32
C TRP A 349 15.04 -14.05 12.95
N PRO A 350 14.30 -13.07 12.41
CA PRO A 350 13.66 -13.24 11.12
C PRO A 350 14.70 -13.22 9.99
N GLU A 351 14.65 -14.25 9.16
CA GLU A 351 15.55 -14.45 8.02
C GLU A 351 14.94 -13.84 6.75
N PRO A 352 15.74 -13.34 5.80
CA PRO A 352 15.22 -12.88 4.49
C PRO A 352 14.43 -13.95 3.73
N THR A 353 14.72 -15.23 4.01
CA THR A 353 13.99 -16.37 3.46
C THR A 353 12.58 -16.52 4.00
N ASP A 354 12.21 -15.84 5.10
CA ASP A 354 10.85 -15.89 5.67
C ASP A 354 9.80 -15.23 4.75
N LEU A 355 10.24 -14.48 3.73
CA LEU A 355 9.39 -13.96 2.66
C LEU A 355 9.01 -15.05 1.63
N ILE A 356 9.72 -16.17 1.62
CA ILE A 356 9.45 -17.31 0.76
C ILE A 356 8.58 -18.29 1.56
N PRO A 357 7.41 -18.71 1.05
CA PRO A 357 6.57 -19.67 1.75
C PRO A 357 7.33 -20.99 1.98
N ASP A 358 7.25 -21.52 3.20
CA ASP A 358 7.85 -22.81 3.52
C ASP A 358 7.31 -23.92 2.59
N PRO A 359 8.17 -24.85 2.14
CA PRO A 359 7.70 -26.01 1.41
C PRO A 359 6.77 -26.85 2.30
N PRO A 360 5.81 -27.60 1.69
CA PRO A 360 4.87 -28.40 2.46
C PRO A 360 5.61 -29.41 3.35
N GLN A 361 5.39 -29.31 4.66
CA GLN A 361 6.01 -30.19 5.64
C GLN A 361 5.09 -31.36 6.00
N PRO A 362 5.63 -32.58 6.26
CA PRO A 362 4.83 -33.73 6.69
C PRO A 362 4.15 -33.54 8.05
N VAL A 363 4.74 -32.70 8.91
CA VAL A 363 4.23 -32.38 10.24
C VAL A 363 3.63 -30.99 10.18
N ALA A 364 2.35 -30.86 10.53
CA ALA A 364 1.71 -29.56 10.60
C ALA A 364 2.37 -28.70 11.70
N PRO A 365 2.61 -27.40 11.44
CA PRO A 365 3.15 -26.50 12.45
C PRO A 365 2.22 -26.41 13.65
N MET A 366 2.79 -26.17 14.83
CA MET A 366 1.98 -25.93 16.03
C MET A 366 1.16 -24.65 15.86
N MET A 367 -0.12 -24.69 16.23
CA MET A 367 -0.99 -23.53 16.14
C MET A 367 -0.56 -22.46 17.15
N VAL A 368 -0.13 -21.30 16.65
CA VAL A 368 0.11 -20.10 17.45
C VAL A 368 -1.10 -19.20 17.32
N ARG A 369 -1.83 -18.97 18.42
CA ARG A 369 -3.00 -18.10 18.42
C ARG A 369 -2.57 -16.64 18.24
N GLN A 370 -3.14 -15.98 17.24
CA GLN A 370 -3.00 -14.55 17.03
C GLN A 370 -4.35 -13.94 16.67
N HIS A 371 -4.54 -12.71 17.14
CA HIS A 371 -5.73 -11.90 16.87
C HIS A 371 -5.38 -10.65 16.03
N GLU A 372 -4.12 -10.53 15.62
CA GLU A 372 -3.65 -9.44 14.78
C GLU A 372 -4.16 -9.58 13.33
N PRO A 373 -4.28 -8.47 12.59
CA PRO A 373 -4.70 -8.53 11.20
C PRO A 373 -3.67 -9.27 10.35
N VAL A 374 -4.16 -10.17 9.52
CA VAL A 374 -3.33 -11.02 8.64
C VAL A 374 -2.81 -10.23 7.44
N LEU A 375 -3.56 -9.23 6.99
CA LEU A 375 -3.13 -8.26 5.98
C LEU A 375 -3.44 -6.87 6.50
N SER A 376 -2.49 -5.96 6.31
CA SER A 376 -2.70 -4.53 6.56
C SER A 376 -2.17 -3.73 5.38
N HIS A 377 -2.95 -2.75 4.94
CA HIS A 377 -2.54 -1.81 3.91
C HIS A 377 -3.11 -0.41 4.20
N THR A 378 -2.23 0.59 4.20
CA THR A 378 -2.58 1.99 4.46
C THR A 378 -2.04 2.84 3.33
N ARG A 379 -2.90 3.65 2.71
CA ARG A 379 -2.50 4.49 1.58
C ARG A 379 -3.32 5.78 1.49
N LEU A 380 -2.64 6.85 1.09
CA LEU A 380 -3.26 8.12 0.71
C LEU A 380 -3.24 8.26 -0.81
N TYR A 381 -4.42 8.37 -1.41
CA TYR A 381 -4.61 8.59 -2.84
C TYR A 381 -4.89 10.06 -3.12
N ARG A 382 -4.20 10.62 -4.10
CA ARG A 382 -4.40 12.02 -4.50
C ARG A 382 -4.59 12.11 -6.01
N GLY A 383 -5.57 12.90 -6.45
CA GLY A 383 -5.87 13.10 -7.87
C GLY A 383 -4.83 13.95 -8.61
N ASP A 384 -3.87 14.56 -7.92
CA ASP A 384 -2.75 15.30 -8.51
C ASP A 384 -1.44 14.49 -8.60
N ASP A 385 -1.43 13.26 -8.09
CA ASP A 385 -0.24 12.39 -8.14
C ASP A 385 -0.06 11.78 -9.56
N PRO A 386 1.10 11.96 -10.22
CA PRO A 386 1.41 11.34 -11.50
C PRO A 386 1.27 9.81 -11.50
N TYR A 387 1.63 9.15 -10.40
CA TYR A 387 1.50 7.68 -10.30
C TYR A 387 0.03 7.26 -10.28
N PHE A 388 -0.79 7.95 -9.48
CA PHE A 388 -2.22 7.72 -9.40
C PHE A 388 -2.92 7.96 -10.75
N THR A 389 -2.62 9.08 -11.40
CA THR A 389 -3.23 9.44 -12.68
C THR A 389 -2.82 8.52 -13.83
N ALA A 390 -1.58 8.01 -13.82
CA ALA A 390 -1.13 6.99 -14.76
C ALA A 390 -1.91 5.68 -14.57
N ARG A 391 -1.98 5.15 -13.33
CA ARG A 391 -2.77 3.94 -13.02
C ARG A 391 -4.25 4.11 -13.35
N LEU A 392 -4.80 5.31 -13.16
CA LEU A 392 -6.19 5.61 -13.51
C LEU A 392 -6.41 5.62 -15.02
N ALA A 393 -5.48 6.19 -15.79
CA ALA A 393 -5.52 6.14 -17.24
C ALA A 393 -5.51 4.68 -17.72
N ASP A 394 -4.58 3.87 -17.22
CA ASP A 394 -4.49 2.44 -17.55
C ASP A 394 -5.78 1.69 -17.17
N TYR A 395 -6.34 1.96 -15.99
CA TYR A 395 -7.59 1.36 -15.53
C TYR A 395 -8.77 1.69 -16.44
N VAL A 396 -8.92 2.95 -16.85
CA VAL A 396 -10.02 3.38 -17.75
C VAL A 396 -9.82 2.84 -19.17
N GLU A 397 -8.58 2.74 -19.63
CA GLU A 397 -8.28 2.23 -20.98
C GLU A 397 -8.38 0.71 -21.12
N THR A 398 -8.11 -0.03 -20.03
CA THR A 398 -8.23 -1.49 -19.97
C THR A 398 -9.63 -1.94 -19.56
N GLY A 399 -10.34 -1.11 -18.80
CA GLY A 399 -11.73 -1.33 -18.43
C GLY A 399 -12.65 -1.34 -19.65
N ASP A 400 -13.64 -2.23 -19.64
CA ASP A 400 -14.73 -2.26 -20.64
C ASP A 400 -15.80 -1.20 -20.33
N ASP A 401 -15.43 -0.11 -19.64
CA ASP A 401 -16.37 0.95 -19.31
C ASP A 401 -16.68 1.76 -20.57
N ALA A 402 -17.78 1.38 -21.23
CA ALA A 402 -18.29 1.95 -22.47
C ALA A 402 -18.68 3.45 -22.38
N ARG A 403 -18.49 4.10 -21.23
CA ARG A 403 -18.86 5.50 -21.00
C ARG A 403 -18.05 6.51 -21.83
N GLY A 404 -16.99 6.09 -22.51
CA GLY A 404 -16.26 6.91 -23.50
C GLY A 404 -15.66 8.21 -22.94
N MET A 405 -15.64 8.37 -21.61
CA MET A 405 -15.05 9.52 -20.94
C MET A 405 -13.58 9.26 -20.70
N SER A 406 -12.78 10.29 -20.89
CA SER A 406 -11.36 10.25 -20.52
C SER A 406 -11.21 10.13 -19.00
N TRP A 407 -10.07 9.62 -18.54
CA TRP A 407 -9.79 9.37 -17.12
C TRP A 407 -9.99 10.60 -16.21
N GLN A 408 -9.85 11.82 -16.74
CA GLN A 408 -10.11 13.05 -16.01
C GLN A 408 -11.56 13.18 -15.53
N GLY A 409 -12.52 12.53 -16.20
CA GLY A 409 -13.91 12.46 -15.77
C GLY A 409 -14.10 11.68 -14.47
N TYR A 410 -13.29 10.64 -14.24
CA TYR A 410 -13.33 9.83 -13.01
C TYR A 410 -12.88 10.66 -11.80
N ILE A 411 -11.87 11.53 -11.97
CA ILE A 411 -11.38 12.42 -10.91
C ILE A 411 -12.44 13.44 -10.49
N LYS A 412 -13.25 13.93 -11.43
CA LYS A 412 -14.27 14.95 -11.15
C LYS A 412 -15.51 14.40 -10.45
N ARG A 413 -15.76 13.08 -10.51
CA ARG A 413 -16.93 12.44 -9.89
C ARG A 413 -16.49 11.67 -8.66
N SER A 414 -16.93 12.12 -7.49
CA SER A 414 -16.55 11.52 -6.20
C SER A 414 -16.79 10.01 -6.14
N GLU A 415 -17.92 9.51 -6.67
CA GLU A 415 -18.20 8.06 -6.69
C GLU A 415 -17.18 7.26 -7.51
N ASP A 416 -16.78 7.77 -8.67
CA ASP A 416 -15.83 7.10 -9.55
C ASP A 416 -14.41 7.17 -8.98
N PHE A 417 -14.07 8.30 -8.37
CA PHE A 417 -12.84 8.46 -7.60
C PHE A 417 -12.78 7.45 -6.45
N ILE A 418 -13.83 7.30 -5.65
CA ILE A 418 -13.92 6.29 -4.57
C ILE A 418 -13.76 4.89 -5.14
N ARG A 419 -14.47 4.54 -6.21
CA ARG A 419 -14.36 3.21 -6.86
C ARG A 419 -12.94 2.90 -7.29
N PHE A 420 -12.28 3.87 -7.94
CA PHE A 420 -10.91 3.67 -8.38
C PHE A 420 -9.92 3.61 -7.22
N CYS A 421 -10.07 4.43 -6.17
CA CYS A 421 -9.26 4.34 -4.97
C CYS A 421 -9.37 2.96 -4.31
N CYS A 422 -10.59 2.41 -4.18
CA CYS A 422 -10.78 1.05 -3.66
C CYS A 422 -10.13 -0.02 -4.55
N HIS A 423 -10.25 0.11 -5.88
CA HIS A 423 -9.60 -0.81 -6.82
C HIS A 423 -8.08 -0.76 -6.71
N LEU A 424 -7.50 0.44 -6.81
CA LEU A 424 -6.05 0.64 -6.72
C LEU A 424 -5.50 0.14 -5.37
N HIS A 425 -6.25 0.32 -4.28
CA HIS A 425 -5.88 -0.20 -2.97
C HIS A 425 -5.77 -1.73 -2.91
N ILE A 426 -6.71 -2.43 -3.53
CA ILE A 426 -6.66 -3.90 -3.60
C ILE A 426 -5.51 -4.34 -4.51
N VAL A 427 -5.33 -3.67 -5.64
CA VAL A 427 -4.23 -3.93 -6.58
C VAL A 427 -2.87 -3.79 -5.89
N GLU A 428 -2.58 -2.65 -5.26
CA GLU A 428 -1.32 -2.42 -4.54
C GLU A 428 -1.12 -3.43 -3.40
N MET A 429 -2.17 -3.75 -2.66
CA MET A 429 -2.12 -4.72 -1.55
C MET A 429 -1.78 -6.15 -2.04
N LEU A 430 -2.33 -6.57 -3.19
CA LEU A 430 -2.08 -7.91 -3.74
C LEU A 430 -0.77 -7.97 -4.55
N GLU A 431 -0.43 -6.92 -5.30
CA GLU A 431 0.87 -6.79 -6.00
C GLU A 431 2.04 -6.91 -5.02
N SER A 432 1.94 -6.25 -3.86
CA SER A 432 2.98 -6.32 -2.83
C SER A 432 3.14 -7.71 -2.20
N ARG A 433 2.29 -8.69 -2.52
CA ARG A 433 2.31 -10.05 -1.96
C ARG A 433 2.21 -11.15 -3.03
N GLY A 434 2.68 -10.86 -4.23
CA GLY A 434 2.79 -11.85 -5.31
C GLY A 434 1.49 -12.19 -6.04
N GLY A 435 0.42 -11.41 -5.88
CA GLY A 435 -0.84 -11.60 -6.62
C GLY A 435 -0.80 -11.11 -8.07
N GLN A 436 0.33 -10.61 -8.56
CA GLN A 436 0.49 -10.13 -9.93
C GLN A 436 1.01 -11.26 -10.83
N ASP A 437 0.21 -11.63 -11.83
CA ASP A 437 0.65 -12.57 -12.87
C ASP A 437 1.51 -11.89 -13.94
N PRO A 438 2.30 -12.67 -14.70
CA PRO A 438 2.93 -12.19 -15.92
C PRO A 438 1.87 -11.59 -16.84
N SER A 439 2.09 -10.35 -17.23
CA SER A 439 1.11 -9.60 -17.98
C SER A 439 0.91 -10.17 -19.39
N ASP A 440 -0.35 -10.33 -19.79
CA ASP A 440 -0.69 -10.91 -21.09
C ASP A 440 -0.61 -9.83 -22.18
N LEU A 441 0.05 -10.17 -23.30
CA LEU A 441 0.20 -9.28 -24.44
C LEU A 441 -1.06 -9.35 -25.30
N ILE A 442 -1.92 -8.36 -25.15
CA ILE A 442 -3.13 -8.19 -25.95
C ILE A 442 -2.81 -7.31 -27.17
N LEU A 443 -2.89 -7.90 -28.36
CA LEU A 443 -2.82 -7.16 -29.62
C LEU A 443 -4.23 -6.68 -30.02
N ARG A 444 -4.48 -5.38 -29.96
CA ARG A 444 -5.74 -4.78 -30.42
C ARG A 444 -5.57 -4.16 -31.80
N TRP A 445 -6.34 -4.66 -32.76
CA TRP A 445 -6.42 -4.05 -34.09
C TRP A 445 -7.37 -2.86 -34.08
N PRO A 446 -7.00 -1.68 -34.59
CA PRO A 446 -7.83 -0.47 -34.55
C PRO A 446 -9.04 -0.48 -35.50
N VAL A 447 -9.49 -1.64 -35.97
CA VAL A 447 -10.45 -1.80 -37.09
C VAL A 447 -11.88 -1.34 -36.73
N SER A 448 -12.17 -0.99 -35.47
CA SER A 448 -13.52 -0.74 -34.96
C SER A 448 -13.89 0.73 -34.73
N ARG A 449 -13.08 1.72 -35.11
CA ARG A 449 -13.40 3.15 -34.86
C ARG A 449 -13.86 3.96 -36.09
N TYR A 450 -14.16 3.30 -37.22
CA TYR A 450 -14.69 3.96 -38.43
C TYR A 450 -16.06 3.45 -38.83
#